data_AF-A0A251XM58-F1
#
_entry.id   AF-A0A251XM58-F1
#
_cell.length_a   1.000
_cell.length_b   1.000
_cell.length_c   1.000
_cell.angle_alpha   90.00
_cell.angle_beta   90.00
_cell.angle_gamma   90.00
#
_symmetry.space_group_name_H-M   'P 1'
#
loop_
_entity.id
_entity.type
_entity.pdbx_description
1 polymer ?
#
loop_
_entity_poly.entity_id
_entity_poly.type
_entity_poly.pdbx_seq_one_letter_code
_entity_poly.pdbx_strand_id
1 'polypeptide(L)' 'MTAPGSASHDAAHDPAHALDLDRLLASAADDGGGQVDDSIPQLAETDPSLAGIALVTPDGRTHAAGTARAPSPSSRR' A
#
# COMPACT_ATOMS: atom_id res chain seq x y z
N MET A 1 -9.90 -38.96 -1.26
CA MET A 1 -10.02 -37.71 -2.03
C MET A 1 -9.26 -36.65 -1.24
N THR A 2 -7.97 -36.49 -1.52
CA THR A 2 -7.05 -35.63 -0.76
C THR A 2 -7.26 -34.19 -1.18
N ALA A 3 -7.55 -33.30 -0.23
CA ALA A 3 -7.63 -31.86 -0.50
C ALA A 3 -6.30 -31.37 -1.11
N PRO A 4 -6.31 -30.40 -2.04
CA PRO A 4 -5.07 -29.78 -2.49
C PRO A 4 -4.48 -29.05 -1.28
N GLY A 5 -3.41 -29.62 -0.73
CA GLY A 5 -2.59 -28.95 0.25
C GLY A 5 -2.07 -27.66 -0.36
N SER A 6 -2.29 -26.55 0.34
CA SER A 6 -1.63 -25.28 0.08
C SER A 6 -0.16 -25.55 -0.19
N ALA A 7 0.25 -25.40 -1.45
CA ALA A 7 1.65 -25.45 -1.80
C ALA A 7 2.35 -24.42 -0.92
N SER A 8 3.26 -24.88 -0.06
CA SER A 8 4.15 -24.03 0.70
C SER A 8 4.73 -23.00 -0.26
N HIS A 9 4.47 -21.72 0.00
CA HIS A 9 5.03 -20.64 -0.81
C HIS A 9 6.54 -20.85 -0.84
N ASP A 10 7.09 -21.13 -2.02
CA ASP A 10 8.51 -21.43 -2.19
C ASP A 10 9.30 -20.24 -1.67
N ALA A 11 10.02 -20.40 -0.56
CA ALA A 11 10.74 -19.32 0.11
C ALA A 11 11.83 -18.69 -0.79
N ALA A 12 12.18 -19.35 -1.90
CA ALA A 12 13.06 -18.83 -2.94
C ALA A 12 12.39 -17.77 -3.84
N HIS A 13 11.05 -17.70 -3.85
CA HIS A 13 10.28 -16.66 -4.50
C HIS A 13 9.67 -15.76 -3.42
N ASP A 14 10.51 -14.97 -2.75
CA ASP A 14 10.02 -13.83 -1.98
C ASP A 14 9.98 -12.58 -2.88
N PRO A 15 8.87 -12.33 -3.62
CA PRO A 15 8.73 -11.14 -4.42
C PRO A 15 8.70 -9.85 -3.57
N ALA A 16 8.42 -9.94 -2.27
CA ALA A 16 8.42 -8.77 -1.38
C ALA A 16 9.83 -8.34 -0.99
N HIS A 17 10.81 -9.26 -0.98
CA HIS A 17 12.21 -8.90 -0.88
C HIS A 17 12.77 -8.23 -2.15
N ALA A 18 12.14 -8.47 -3.31
CA ALA A 18 12.56 -7.92 -4.60
C ALA A 18 11.85 -6.63 -5.00
N LEU A 19 10.71 -6.30 -4.38
CA LEU A 19 9.90 -5.15 -4.77
C LEU A 19 10.33 -3.89 -4.02
N ASP A 20 11.07 -3.02 -4.72
CA ASP A 20 11.40 -1.67 -4.27
C ASP A 20 10.12 -0.81 -4.29
N LEU A 21 9.42 -0.78 -3.15
CA LEU A 21 8.17 -0.03 -2.99
C LEU A 21 8.37 1.49 -3.10
N ASP A 22 9.53 2.00 -2.70
CA ASP A 22 9.84 3.43 -2.82
C ASP A 22 10.00 3.82 -4.29
N ARG A 23 10.68 2.99 -5.09
CA ARG A 23 10.78 3.18 -6.54
C ARG A 23 9.42 3.07 -7.24
N LEU A 24 8.59 2.11 -6.83
CA LEU A 24 7.24 1.96 -7.36
C LEU A 24 6.40 3.22 -7.05
N LEU A 25 6.43 3.67 -5.81
CA LEU A 25 5.73 4.88 -5.38
C LEU A 25 6.22 6.12 -6.15
N ALA A 26 7.53 6.26 -6.33
CA ALA A 26 8.12 7.35 -7.10
C ALA A 26 7.65 7.34 -8.57
N SER A 27 7.53 6.16 -9.19
CA SER A 27 7.05 6.06 -10.57
C SER A 27 5.58 6.46 -10.75
N ALA A 28 4.76 6.30 -9.71
CA ALA A 28 3.37 6.71 -9.71
C ALA A 28 3.19 8.21 -9.38
N ALA A 29 4.17 8.83 -8.73
CA ALA A 29 4.10 10.24 -8.35
C ALA A 29 4.11 11.19 -9.57
N ASP A 30 4.66 10.74 -10.71
CA ASP A 30 4.66 11.51 -11.95
C ASP A 30 3.25 11.62 -12.59
N ASP A 31 2.31 10.77 -12.20
CA ASP A 31 0.89 10.80 -12.62
C ASP A 31 0.02 11.62 -11.65
N GLY A 32 0.47 12.84 -11.28
CA GLY A 32 -0.19 13.75 -10.33
C GLY A 32 -1.54 14.35 -10.76
N GLY A 33 -2.29 13.64 -11.61
CA GLY A 33 -3.66 13.98 -11.99
C GLY A 33 -4.70 13.50 -10.97
N GLY A 34 -5.94 13.96 -11.14
CA GLY A 34 -7.06 13.66 -10.23
C GLY A 34 -7.39 14.83 -9.30
N GLN A 35 -8.44 14.65 -8.50
CA GLN A 35 -8.88 15.62 -7.50
C GLN A 35 -9.25 14.88 -6.21
N VAL A 36 -8.96 15.50 -5.07
CA VAL A 36 -9.47 15.05 -3.77
C VAL A 36 -11.01 15.09 -3.80
N ASP A 37 -11.65 14.08 -3.22
CA ASP A 37 -13.10 14.07 -3.03
C ASP A 37 -13.50 15.22 -2.10
N ASP A 38 -14.19 16.22 -2.64
CA ASP A 38 -14.62 17.42 -1.94
C ASP A 38 -16.11 17.41 -1.57
N SER A 39 -16.77 16.25 -1.70
CA SER A 39 -18.20 16.11 -1.37
C SER A 39 -18.51 16.33 0.12
N ILE A 40 -17.51 16.16 1.01
CA ILE A 40 -17.59 16.48 2.43
C ILE A 40 -16.33 17.22 2.92
N PRO A 41 -16.45 18.13 3.91
CA PRO A 41 -15.32 18.94 4.38
C PRO A 41 -14.11 18.12 4.84
N GLN A 42 -14.35 16.99 5.52
CA GLN A 42 -13.29 16.14 6.07
C GLN A 42 -12.43 15.48 5.00
N LEU A 43 -12.97 15.25 3.80
CA LEU A 43 -12.21 14.71 2.69
C LEU A 43 -11.53 15.84 1.90
N ALA A 44 -12.20 16.99 1.71
CA ALA A 44 -11.64 18.16 1.02
C ALA A 44 -10.34 18.69 1.66
N GLU A 45 -10.17 18.51 2.97
CA GLU A 45 -8.97 18.90 3.72
C GLU A 45 -7.80 17.91 3.55
N THR A 46 -7.98 16.80 2.83
CA THR A 46 -6.94 15.80 2.60
C THR A 46 -5.84 16.38 1.70
N ASP A 47 -4.59 16.19 2.12
CA ASP A 47 -3.43 16.58 1.33
C ASP A 47 -3.31 15.66 0.09
N PRO A 48 -3.43 16.20 -1.14
CA PRO A 48 -3.37 15.42 -2.38
C PRO A 48 -1.97 14.82 -2.65
N SER A 49 -0.94 15.27 -1.96
CA SER A 49 0.42 14.74 -2.11
C SER A 49 0.65 13.45 -1.30
N LEU A 50 -0.31 13.03 -0.48
CA LEU A 50 -0.19 11.82 0.32
C LEU A 50 -0.35 10.57 -0.54
N ALA A 51 0.73 9.81 -0.68
CA ALA A 51 0.73 8.50 -1.32
C ALA A 51 1.55 7.50 -0.50
N GLY A 52 1.04 6.27 -0.36
CA GLY A 52 1.69 5.23 0.44
C GLY A 52 1.25 3.83 0.01
N ILE A 53 2.16 2.87 0.15
CA ILE A 53 1.94 1.46 -0.20
C ILE A 53 2.33 0.59 0.99
N ALA A 54 1.48 -0.37 1.34
CA ALA A 54 1.78 -1.41 2.31
C ALA A 54 1.55 -2.80 1.68
N LEU A 55 2.51 -3.70 1.85
CA LEU A 55 2.45 -5.09 1.40
C LEU A 55 2.67 -6.01 2.61
N VAL A 56 1.72 -6.93 2.82
CA VAL A 56 1.84 -7.99 3.84
C VAL A 56 2.11 -9.31 3.14
N THR A 57 3.19 -9.97 3.51
CA THR A 57 3.58 -11.27 2.96
C THR A 57 2.91 -12.43 3.71
N PRO A 58 2.81 -13.62 3.11
CA PRO A 58 2.21 -14.79 3.75
C PRO A 58 2.90 -15.22 5.06
N ASP A 59 4.17 -14.86 5.25
CA ASP A 59 4.91 -15.11 6.49
C ASP A 59 4.68 -14.02 7.57
N GLY A 60 3.80 -13.06 7.29
CA GLY A 60 3.39 -12.02 8.22
C GLY A 60 4.29 -10.79 8.27
N ARG A 61 5.35 -10.70 7.44
CA ARG A 61 6.13 -9.47 7.33
C ARG A 61 5.32 -8.38 6.65
N THR A 62 5.59 -7.14 7.01
CA THR A 62 4.95 -5.96 6.42
C THR A 62 6.03 -5.04 5.87
N HIS A 63 5.92 -4.71 4.59
CA HIS A 63 6.74 -3.74 3.89
C HIS A 63 5.87 -2.50 3.65
N ALA A 64 6.39 -1.32 3.95
CA ALA A 64 5.64 -0.07 3.85
C ALA A 64 6.54 1.04 3.29
N ALA A 65 6.00 1.82 2.37
CA ALA A 65 6.63 2.98 1.75
C ALA A 65 5.69 4.19 1.76
N GLY A 66 6.27 5.40 1.68
CA GLY A 66 5.52 6.65 1.71
C GLY A 66 4.68 6.83 2.98
N THR A 67 3.44 7.27 2.82
CA THR A 67 2.53 7.59 3.93
C THR A 67 1.72 6.39 4.45
N ALA A 68 2.13 5.16 4.13
CA ALA A 68 1.42 3.92 4.49
C ALA A 68 1.20 3.69 6.00
N ARG A 69 1.92 4.43 6.87
CA ARG A 69 1.75 4.41 8.33
C ARG A 69 1.00 5.63 8.88
N ALA A 70 0.65 6.60 8.04
CA ALA A 70 -0.13 7.74 8.45
C ALA A 70 -1.57 7.30 8.79
N PRO A 71 -2.17 7.80 9.88
CA PRO A 71 -3.57 7.55 10.16
C PRO A 71 -4.44 8.14 9.04
N SER A 72 -5.50 7.43 8.66
CA SER A 72 -6.48 7.96 7.70
C SER A 72 -7.07 9.28 8.25
N PRO A 73 -7.28 10.31 7.40
CA PRO A 73 -7.90 11.57 7.84
C PRO A 73 -9.29 11.35 8.46
N SER A 74 -10.01 10.28 8.08
CA SER A 74 -11.30 9.91 8.68
C SER A 74 -11.21 9.24 10.07
N SER A 75 -10.01 8.95 10.58
CA SER A 75 -9.83 8.23 11.86
C SER A 75 -9.52 9.13 13.06
N ARG A 76 -9.39 10.44 12.90
CA ARG A 76 -9.25 11.38 14.02
C ARG A 76 -10.65 11.77 14.52
N ARG A 77 -11.18 10.96 15.44
CA ARG A 77 -12.30 11.34 16.31
C ARG A 77 -11.81 11.64 17.72
#